data_AF-A0A0F8ZHG0-F1
#
_entry.id   AF-A0A0F8ZHG0-F1
#
_cell.length_a   1.000
_cell.length_b   1.000
_cell.length_c   1.000
_cell.angle_alpha   90.00
_cell.angle_beta   90.00
_cell.angle_gamma   90.00
#
_symmetry.space_group_name_H-M   'P 1'
#
loop_
_entity.id
_entity.type
_entity.pdbx_description
1 polymer ?
#
loop_
_entity_poly.entity_id
_entity_poly.type
_entity_poly.pdbx_seq_one_letter_code
_entity_poly.pdbx_strand_id
1 'polypeptide(L)'
;MRPYLIILYLFLLTIVGASADGLNNSGVQTWGHLLEVIEVLGLFMVLIVFKLFTWRQVLLALGSYICLRVFAFDYMYNIAAGNEVYYIGGSNWWDLVLSRQYPTGLLFGRVIFLITGVAIPIKHL
;
A
#
# COMPACT_ATOMS: atom_id res chain seq x y z
N MET A 1 7.71 -13.82 -17.27
CA MET A 1 6.90 -13.97 -16.02
C MET A 1 5.74 -12.98 -16.12
N ARG A 2 4.58 -13.25 -15.50
CA ARG A 2 3.37 -12.49 -15.81
C ARG A 2 3.26 -11.25 -14.89
N PRO A 3 3.21 -10.01 -15.41
CA PRO A 3 3.31 -8.77 -14.63
C PRO A 3 2.20 -8.60 -13.60
N TYR A 4 1.04 -9.22 -13.81
CA TYR A 4 -0.06 -9.23 -12.84
C TYR A 4 0.30 -9.94 -11.52
N LEU A 5 1.27 -10.86 -11.51
CA LEU A 5 1.72 -11.52 -10.28
C LEU A 5 2.48 -10.55 -9.38
N ILE A 6 3.30 -9.67 -9.98
CA ILE A 6 4.01 -8.61 -9.26
C ILE A 6 2.99 -7.64 -8.65
N ILE A 7 2.00 -7.23 -9.44
CA ILE A 7 0.92 -6.33 -8.99
C ILE A 7 0.18 -6.93 -7.81
N LEU A 8 -0.29 -8.18 -7.94
CA LEU A 8 -1.02 -8.87 -6.87
C LEU A 8 -0.15 -8.97 -5.61
N TYR A 9 1.12 -9.31 -5.76
CA TYR A 9 2.04 -9.41 -4.63
C TYR A 9 2.25 -8.07 -3.92
N LEU A 10 2.53 -6.99 -4.67
CA LEU A 10 2.66 -5.63 -4.11
C LEU A 10 1.37 -5.14 -3.45
N PHE A 11 0.22 -5.50 -4.01
CA PHE A 11 -1.09 -5.19 -3.43
C PHE A 11 -1.31 -5.95 -2.11
N LEU A 12 -0.94 -7.23 -2.04
CA LEU A 12 -1.01 -8.00 -0.80
C LEU A 12 -0.08 -7.44 0.28
N LEU A 13 1.13 -7.01 -0.09
CA LEU A 13 2.05 -6.35 0.86
C LEU A 13 1.47 -5.04 1.39
N THR A 14 0.76 -4.28 0.56
CA THR A 14 0.05 -3.07 0.99
C THR A 14 -0.98 -3.39 2.07
N ILE A 15 -1.76 -4.46 1.88
CA ILE A 15 -2.77 -4.90 2.85
C ILE A 15 -2.10 -5.32 4.17
N VAL A 16 -1.01 -6.08 4.09
CA VAL A 16 -0.25 -6.55 5.25
C VAL A 16 0.30 -5.36 6.04
N GLY A 17 0.99 -4.42 5.39
CA GLY A 17 1.56 -3.25 6.04
C GLY A 17 0.51 -2.34 6.67
N ALA A 18 -0.59 -2.09 5.97
CA ALA A 18 -1.71 -1.32 6.52
C ALA A 18 -2.33 -1.98 7.75
N SER A 19 -2.48 -3.31 7.70
CA SER A 19 -3.01 -4.07 8.83
C SER A 19 -2.04 -4.08 10.01
N ALA A 20 -0.73 -4.08 9.74
CA ALA A 20 0.31 -4.00 10.75
C ALA A 20 0.20 -2.71 11.57
N ASP A 21 0.15 -1.57 10.87
CA ASP A 21 0.03 -0.25 11.48
C ASP A 21 -1.31 -0.11 12.24
N GLY A 22 -2.40 -0.65 11.68
CA GLY A 22 -3.71 -0.63 12.32
C GLY A 22 -3.74 -1.42 13.63
N LEU A 23 -3.17 -2.64 13.63
CA LEU A 23 -3.07 -3.49 14.82
C LEU A 23 -2.16 -2.88 15.89
N ASN A 24 -1.06 -2.24 15.49
CA ASN A 24 -0.20 -1.52 16.42
C ASN A 24 -0.97 -0.39 17.11
N ASN A 25 -1.79 0.34 16.37
CA ASN A 25 -2.59 1.44 16.92
C ASN A 25 -3.78 0.95 17.77
N SER A 26 -4.32 -0.24 17.49
CA SER A 26 -5.38 -0.86 18.31
C SER A 26 -4.87 -1.55 19.58
N GLY A 27 -3.56 -1.50 19.85
CA GLY A 27 -2.92 -2.11 21.03
C GLY A 27 -2.51 -3.58 20.86
N VAL A 28 -2.67 -4.16 19.68
CA VAL A 28 -2.30 -5.56 19.38
C VAL A 28 -0.89 -5.60 18.76
N GLN A 29 0.09 -5.07 19.48
CA GLN A 29 1.44 -4.78 18.97
C GLN A 29 2.22 -6.03 18.53
N THR A 30 2.02 -7.17 19.19
CA THR A 30 2.72 -8.41 18.81
C THR A 30 2.40 -8.85 17.39
N TRP A 31 1.11 -8.79 17.02
CA TRP A 31 0.68 -9.13 15.66
C TRP A 31 1.03 -8.02 14.67
N GLY A 32 0.95 -6.75 15.09
CA GLY A 32 1.38 -5.62 14.25
C GLY A 32 2.85 -5.71 13.86
N HIS A 33 3.76 -5.88 14.82
CA HIS A 33 5.20 -6.05 14.52
C HIS A 33 5.51 -7.28 13.67
N LEU A 34 4.80 -8.40 13.86
CA LEU A 34 4.97 -9.57 13.01
C LEU A 34 4.61 -9.24 11.56
N LEU A 35 3.50 -8.54 11.32
CA LEU A 35 3.09 -8.14 9.98
C LEU A 35 4.04 -7.10 9.36
N GLU A 36 4.58 -6.16 10.14
CA GLU A 36 5.63 -5.23 9.67
C GLU A 36 6.87 -6.00 9.17
N VAL A 37 7.33 -6.99 9.93
CA VAL A 37 8.47 -7.84 9.51
C VAL A 37 8.15 -8.60 8.22
N ILE A 38 6.93 -9.14 8.10
CA ILE A 38 6.48 -9.83 6.89
C ILE A 38 6.43 -8.87 5.69
N GLU A 39 5.93 -7.64 5.87
CA GLU A 39 5.91 -6.62 4.82
C GLU A 39 7.33 -6.31 4.33
N VAL A 40 8.25 -6.02 5.26
CA VAL A 40 9.64 -5.66 4.93
C VAL A 40 10.34 -6.82 4.22
N LEU A 41 10.26 -8.03 4.76
CA LEU A 41 10.84 -9.22 4.13
C LEU A 41 10.20 -9.50 2.77
N GLY A 42 8.89 -9.29 2.65
CA GLY A 42 8.16 -9.43 1.40
C GLY A 42 8.62 -8.45 0.33
N LEU A 43 8.83 -7.17 0.69
CA LEU A 43 9.39 -6.17 -0.21
C LEU A 43 10.80 -6.55 -0.69
N PHE A 44 11.65 -7.11 0.19
CA PHE A 44 12.94 -7.65 -0.23
C PHE A 44 12.81 -8.84 -1.19
N MET A 45 11.83 -9.73 -0.96
CA MET A 45 11.56 -10.86 -1.84
C MET A 45 11.11 -10.42 -3.25
N VAL A 46 10.53 -9.24 -3.41
CA VAL A 46 10.20 -8.71 -4.75
C VAL A 46 11.44 -8.69 -5.65
N LEU A 47 12.58 -8.25 -5.11
CA LEU A 47 13.83 -8.13 -5.87
C LEU A 47 14.36 -9.50 -6.32
N ILE A 48 14.27 -10.48 -5.42
CA ILE A 48 14.85 -11.81 -5.60
C ILE A 48 13.94 -12.70 -6.47
N VAL A 49 12.67 -12.82 -6.08
CA VAL A 49 11.69 -13.73 -6.72
C VAL A 49 11.32 -13.23 -8.11
N PHE A 50 11.12 -11.92 -8.27
CA PHE A 50 10.73 -11.34 -9.55
C PHE A 50 11.90 -10.95 -10.44
N LYS A 51 13.13 -11.23 -10.01
CA LYS A 51 14.34 -11.08 -10.85
C LYS A 51 14.45 -9.66 -11.43
N LEU A 52 14.16 -8.65 -10.61
CA LEU A 52 14.24 -7.24 -11.01
C LEU A 52 15.71 -6.82 -10.96
N PHE A 53 16.46 -7.11 -12.03
CA PHE A 53 17.92 -6.94 -12.06
C PHE A 53 18.37 -5.52 -12.39
N THR A 54 17.49 -4.68 -12.93
CA THR A 54 17.83 -3.28 -13.25
C THR A 54 17.26 -2.32 -12.22
N TRP A 55 18.04 -1.30 -11.86
CA TRP A 55 17.60 -0.23 -10.96
C TRP A 55 16.29 0.43 -11.44
N ARG A 56 16.11 0.57 -12.76
CA ARG A 56 14.87 1.08 -13.36
C ARG A 56 13.66 0.22 -13.00
N GLN A 57 13.77 -1.11 -13.10
CA GLN A 57 12.68 -2.02 -12.76
C GLN A 57 12.33 -1.98 -11.27
N VAL A 58 13.35 -1.86 -10.41
CA VAL A 58 13.15 -1.69 -8.96
C VAL A 58 12.39 -0.41 -8.65
N LEU A 59 12.80 0.72 -9.24
CA LEU A 59 12.11 2.01 -9.05
C LEU A 59 10.67 1.97 -9.56
N LEU A 60 10.42 1.31 -10.69
CA LEU A 60 9.07 1.16 -11.22
C LEU A 60 8.20 0.26 -10.33
N ALA A 61 8.76 -0.81 -9.77
CA ALA A 61 8.05 -1.67 -8.81
C ALA A 61 7.73 -0.91 -7.51
N LEU A 62 8.68 -0.12 -6.99
CA LEU A 62 8.44 0.74 -5.83
C LEU A 62 7.41 1.84 -6.12
N GLY A 63 7.47 2.46 -7.29
CA GLY A 63 6.48 3.45 -7.71
C GLY A 63 5.08 2.84 -7.81
N SER A 64 4.98 1.64 -8.38
CA SER A 64 3.74 0.85 -8.41
C SER A 64 3.25 0.54 -6.99
N TYR A 65 4.13 0.09 -6.10
CA TYR A 65 3.83 -0.17 -4.70
C TYR A 65 3.26 1.06 -3.98
N ILE A 66 3.90 2.22 -4.10
CA ILE A 66 3.44 3.48 -3.50
C ILE A 66 2.05 3.86 -4.02
N CYS A 67 1.81 3.73 -5.33
CA CYS A 67 0.51 4.03 -5.91
C CYS A 67 -0.58 3.09 -5.37
N LEU A 68 -0.30 1.79 -5.27
CA LEU A 68 -1.22 0.82 -4.67
C LEU A 68 -1.46 1.11 -3.17
N ARG A 69 -0.42 1.56 -2.45
CA ARG A 69 -0.51 1.98 -1.05
C ARG A 69 -1.45 3.17 -0.87
N VAL A 70 -1.31 4.23 -1.66
CA VAL A 70 -2.21 5.39 -1.61
C VAL A 70 -3.67 5.01 -1.84
N PHE A 71 -3.94 4.00 -2.67
CA PHE A 71 -5.30 3.52 -2.91
C PHE A 71 -5.86 2.70 -1.75
N ALA A 72 -5.13 1.70 -1.25
CA ALA A 72 -5.69 0.67 -0.37
C ALA A 72 -5.37 0.84 1.12
N PHE A 73 -4.33 1.58 1.46
CA PHE A 73 -3.76 1.60 2.80
C PHE A 73 -4.76 2.06 3.87
N ASP A 74 -5.39 3.23 3.70
CA ASP A 74 -6.29 3.78 4.71
C ASP A 74 -7.48 2.86 5.02
N TYR A 75 -8.02 2.17 4.00
CA TYR A 75 -9.12 1.22 4.20
C TYR A 75 -8.70 0.06 5.08
N MET A 76 -7.56 -0.56 4.77
CA MET A 76 -7.07 -1.70 5.52
C MET A 76 -6.57 -1.32 6.92
N TYR A 77 -5.94 -0.16 7.03
CA TYR A 77 -5.55 0.43 8.30
C TYR A 77 -6.76 0.63 9.21
N ASN A 78 -7.81 1.28 8.72
CA ASN A 78 -9.01 1.55 9.51
C ASN A 78 -9.72 0.27 9.94
N ILE A 79 -9.81 -0.72 9.04
CA ILE A 79 -10.38 -2.04 9.37
C ILE A 79 -9.59 -2.71 10.49
N ALA A 80 -8.25 -2.72 10.39
CA ALA A 80 -7.39 -3.35 11.38
C ALA A 80 -7.36 -2.58 12.72
N ALA A 81 -7.46 -1.25 12.67
CA ALA A 81 -7.52 -0.39 13.83
C ALA A 81 -8.89 -0.42 14.54
N GLY A 82 -9.93 -0.99 13.93
CA GLY A 82 -11.30 -0.99 14.44
C GLY A 82 -12.05 0.32 14.24
N ASN A 83 -11.60 1.16 13.30
CA ASN A 83 -12.25 2.42 12.92
C ASN A 83 -13.29 2.19 11.81
N GLU A 84 -14.10 3.21 11.53
CA GLU A 84 -14.92 3.23 10.31
C GLU A 84 -14.02 3.22 9.06
N VAL A 85 -14.44 2.51 8.00
CA VAL A 85 -13.65 2.32 6.77
C VAL A 85 -13.20 3.65 6.14
N TYR A 86 -14.04 4.68 6.24
CA TYR A 86 -13.79 6.02 5.70
C TYR A 86 -13.32 7.03 6.76
N TYR A 87 -12.92 6.54 7.94
CA TYR A 87 -12.36 7.40 8.97
C TYR A 87 -11.09 8.08 8.44
N ILE A 88 -11.07 9.40 8.55
CA ILE A 88 -9.89 10.22 8.30
C ILE A 88 -9.48 10.77 9.66
N GLY A 89 -8.23 10.54 10.05
CA GLY A 89 -7.72 11.07 11.31
C GLY A 89 -7.59 12.59 11.26
N GLY A 90 -6.96 13.16 12.29
CA GLY A 90 -6.70 14.60 12.37
C GLY A 90 -5.32 14.95 12.90
N SER A 91 -4.44 13.96 13.10
CA SER A 91 -3.19 14.14 13.84
C SER A 91 -1.95 14.13 12.95
N ASN A 92 -1.98 13.44 11.80
CA ASN A 92 -0.83 13.36 10.90
C ASN A 92 -1.01 14.27 9.65
N TRP A 93 0.08 14.58 8.95
CA TRP A 93 0.05 15.48 7.79
C TRP A 93 -0.81 14.91 6.64
N TRP A 94 -0.84 13.58 6.48
CA TRP A 94 -1.63 12.90 5.46
C TRP A 94 -3.13 13.14 5.69
N ASP A 95 -3.60 12.93 6.91
CA ASP A 95 -4.96 13.18 7.36
C ASP A 95 -5.36 14.65 7.17
N LEU A 96 -4.45 15.58 7.49
CA LEU A 96 -4.66 17.01 7.31
C LEU A 96 -4.79 17.41 5.84
N VAL A 97 -4.14 16.69 4.92
CA VAL A 97 -4.27 16.90 3.48
C VAL A 97 -5.57 16.26 2.96
N LEU A 98 -5.89 15.05 3.41
CA LEU A 98 -7.08 14.32 2.97
C LEU A 98 -8.39 14.95 3.47
N SER A 99 -8.43 15.41 4.72
CA SER A 99 -9.59 16.09 5.32
C SER A 99 -9.97 17.40 4.63
N ARG A 100 -9.06 18.00 3.85
CA ARG A 100 -9.30 19.22 3.07
C ARG A 100 -9.91 18.94 1.69
N GLN A 101 -9.99 17.70 1.25
CA GLN A 101 -10.56 17.34 -0.04
C GLN A 101 -12.01 16.88 0.10
N TYR A 102 -12.87 17.27 -0.85
CA TYR A 102 -14.22 16.72 -0.93
C TYR A 102 -14.17 15.20 -1.15
N PRO A 103 -15.09 14.41 -0.57
CA PRO A 103 -15.05 12.94 -0.61
C PRO A 103 -14.91 12.35 -2.03
N THR A 104 -15.53 13.01 -3.01
CA THR A 104 -15.45 12.64 -4.43
C THR A 104 -14.08 12.87 -5.06
N GLY A 105 -13.37 13.93 -4.68
CA GLY A 105 -12.02 14.21 -5.18
C GLY A 105 -11.00 13.19 -4.69
N LEU A 106 -11.15 12.77 -3.43
CA LEU A 106 -10.31 11.76 -2.79
C LEU A 106 -10.48 10.38 -3.43
N LEU A 107 -11.72 9.96 -3.71
CA LEU A 107 -12.00 8.71 -4.42
C LEU A 107 -11.44 8.73 -5.85
N PHE A 108 -11.61 9.84 -6.57
CA PHE A 108 -11.08 9.99 -7.92
C PHE A 108 -9.55 9.87 -7.96
N GLY A 109 -8.85 10.56 -7.05
CA GLY A 109 -7.40 10.46 -6.90
C GLY A 109 -6.95 9.02 -6.61
N ARG A 110 -7.62 8.34 -5.66
CA ARG A 110 -7.33 6.94 -5.33
C ARG A 110 -7.49 6.01 -6.54
N VAL A 111 -8.52 6.19 -7.37
CA VAL A 111 -8.69 5.40 -8.61
C VAL A 111 -7.57 5.66 -9.61
N ILE A 112 -7.11 6.91 -9.77
CA ILE A 112 -5.96 7.23 -10.61
C ILE A 112 -4.70 6.50 -10.11
N PHE A 113 -4.46 6.51 -8.80
CA PHE A 113 -3.33 5.81 -8.21
C PHE A 113 -3.43 4.29 -8.40
N LEU A 114 -4.62 3.69 -8.25
CA LEU A 114 -4.82 2.28 -8.57
C LEU A 114 -4.48 1.97 -10.04
N ILE A 115 -5.04 2.73 -10.98
CA ILE A 115 -4.81 2.54 -12.42
C ILE A 115 -3.31 2.69 -12.73
N THR A 116 -2.66 3.72 -12.18
CA THR A 116 -1.24 3.98 -12.39
C THR A 116 -0.37 2.87 -11.81
N GLY A 117 -0.66 2.43 -10.59
CA GLY A 117 0.02 1.34 -9.91
C GLY A 117 -0.07 0.03 -10.68
N VAL A 118 -1.21 -0.26 -11.29
CA VAL A 118 -1.42 -1.45 -12.14
C VAL A 118 -0.77 -1.28 -13.53
N ALA A 119 -0.82 -0.10 -14.11
CA ALA A 119 -0.31 0.15 -15.46
C ALA A 119 1.22 0.06 -15.56
N ILE A 120 1.95 0.50 -14.52
CA ILE A 120 3.41 0.50 -14.52
C ILE A 120 3.98 -0.91 -14.73
N PRO A 121 3.63 -1.94 -13.93
CA PRO A 121 4.16 -3.29 -14.13
C PRO A 121 3.71 -3.90 -15.45
N ILE A 122 2.48 -3.65 -15.91
CA ILE A 122 1.98 -4.21 -17.19
C ILE A 122 2.80 -3.73 -18.38
N LYS A 123 3.21 -2.45 -18.37
CA LYS A 123 3.90 -1.83 -19.52
C LYS A 123 5.42 -1.92 -19.45
N HIS A 124 6.00 -2.02 -18.25
CA HIS A 124 7.42 -1.73 -18.06
C HIS A 124 8.22 -2.75 -17.21
N LEU A 125 7.56 -3.76 -16.63
CA LEU A 125 8.21 -4.83 -15.85
C LEU A 125 7.99 -6.21 -16.48
#